data_AF-A0A929RQM3-F1
#
_entry.id   AF-A0A929RQM3-F1
#
_cell.length_a   1.000
_cell.length_b   1.000
_cell.length_c   1.000
_cell.angle_alpha   90.00
_cell.angle_beta   90.00
_cell.angle_gamma   90.00
#
_symmetry.space_group_name_H-M   'P 1'
#
loop_
_entity.id
_entity.type
_entity.pdbx_description
1 polymer ?
#
loop_
_entity_poly.entity_id
_entity_poly.type
_entity_poly.pdbx_seq_one_letter_code
_entity_poly.pdbx_strand_id
1 'polypeptide(L)'
;DLAVGVHGFGSEKWSRPELFATGMSVGAPPDVYSQQGQNWSQPPWSPRSLAETGYTPLRDMVRAALANAGAVRIDHILGMFRLWWIPEGCAATEGTYVYYDHEAMMGVILLEAQRAGAVVIGEDLGVVEPWVRDYLRDRGVLGTSVVWFEKDGGGWPLRPEHYRDRALAAVNIHDLPPTLGYIRGIQTTLRSELGLLTDDIEIVRASDRLELEQIVERLHEYGCIDGSEPSEREIVEGLYRYVAKVPSKLVVASLVDAVGDVRPQNMPGTGADQYPNWRVPLCDSDGEEVFIDDLPSNERLTSLFALLTGSVN
;
A
#
# COMPACT_ATOMS: atom_id res chain seq x y z
N ASP A 1 -1.25 -8.23 -8.30
CA ASP A 1 -0.45 -7.85 -7.13
C ASP A 1 0.46 -9.02 -6.79
N LEU A 2 1.74 -8.78 -6.56
CA LEU A 2 2.74 -9.82 -6.29
C LEU A 2 3.25 -9.64 -4.86
N ALA A 3 2.87 -10.57 -3.98
CA ALA A 3 3.25 -10.54 -2.58
C ALA A 3 4.77 -10.65 -2.38
N VAL A 4 5.26 -10.12 -1.24
CA VAL A 4 6.69 -10.11 -0.87
C VAL A 4 7.30 -11.50 -0.78
N GLY A 5 6.54 -12.49 -0.33
CA GLY A 5 7.08 -13.82 -0.07
C GLY A 5 6.02 -14.88 0.16
N VAL A 6 6.49 -16.04 0.62
CA VAL A 6 5.67 -17.25 0.81
C VAL A 6 5.55 -17.61 2.28
N HIS A 7 4.61 -18.48 2.61
CA HIS A 7 4.50 -19.02 3.96
C HIS A 7 5.69 -19.94 4.30
N GLY A 8 6.18 -19.87 5.54
CA GLY A 8 7.33 -20.64 6.03
C GLY A 8 7.17 -22.16 6.02
N PHE A 9 5.94 -22.65 5.85
CA PHE A 9 5.60 -24.08 5.67
C PHE A 9 4.88 -24.34 4.33
N GLY A 10 4.97 -23.40 3.39
CA GLY A 10 4.31 -23.47 2.09
C GLY A 10 4.99 -24.42 1.10
N SER A 11 4.32 -24.68 -0.01
CA SER A 11 4.77 -25.60 -1.06
C SER A 11 6.11 -25.19 -1.70
N GLU A 12 6.35 -23.90 -1.89
CA GLU A 12 7.59 -23.41 -2.48
C GLU A 12 8.80 -23.70 -1.59
N LYS A 13 8.71 -23.37 -0.29
CA LYS A 13 9.78 -23.69 0.67
C LYS A 13 9.93 -25.20 0.87
N TRP A 14 8.84 -25.97 0.86
CA TRP A 14 8.90 -27.43 0.97
C TRP A 14 9.60 -28.08 -0.23
N SER A 15 9.31 -27.61 -1.44
CA SER A 15 9.86 -28.19 -2.67
C SER A 15 11.28 -27.72 -3.00
N ARG A 16 11.67 -26.53 -2.55
CA ARG A 16 12.98 -25.91 -2.81
C ARG A 16 13.53 -25.18 -1.57
N PRO A 17 13.74 -25.86 -0.44
CA PRO A 17 14.18 -25.22 0.80
C PRO A 17 15.51 -24.48 0.66
N GLU A 18 16.38 -24.92 -0.25
CA GLU A 18 17.68 -24.33 -0.54
C GLU A 18 17.63 -22.90 -1.11
N LEU A 19 16.46 -22.48 -1.63
CA LEU A 19 16.26 -21.11 -2.11
C LEU A 19 16.10 -20.10 -0.98
N PHE A 20 15.84 -20.55 0.25
CA PHE A 20 15.48 -19.69 1.37
C PHE A 20 16.56 -19.69 2.46
N ALA A 21 16.68 -18.58 3.18
CA ALA A 21 17.55 -18.53 4.35
C ALA A 21 16.88 -19.21 5.55
N THR A 22 17.62 -20.10 6.21
CA THR A 22 17.16 -20.82 7.41
C THR A 22 17.22 -19.93 8.66
N GLY A 23 16.22 -20.03 9.54
CA GLY A 23 16.20 -19.35 10.84
C GLY A 23 16.03 -17.83 10.75
N MET A 24 15.48 -17.34 9.63
CA MET A 24 15.25 -15.92 9.37
C MET A 24 13.82 -15.71 8.90
N SER A 25 13.20 -14.60 9.30
CA SER A 25 11.95 -14.11 8.73
C SER A 25 12.11 -12.70 8.18
N VAL A 26 11.28 -12.36 7.19
CA VAL A 26 11.16 -11.00 6.67
C VAL A 26 10.23 -10.20 7.56
N GLY A 27 10.51 -8.91 7.71
CA GLY A 27 9.63 -7.97 8.36
C GLY A 27 9.93 -6.53 7.96
N ALA A 28 9.60 -5.62 8.86
CA ALA A 28 9.94 -4.20 8.76
C ALA A 28 10.47 -3.71 10.12
N PRO A 29 11.46 -2.79 10.13
CA PRO A 29 11.86 -2.12 11.36
C PRO A 29 10.72 -1.24 11.89
N PRO A 30 10.80 -0.79 13.15
CA PRO A 30 9.86 0.20 13.69
C PRO A 30 9.77 1.48 12.84
N ASP A 31 8.56 1.99 12.65
CA ASP A 31 8.29 3.26 11.98
C ASP A 31 7.13 4.04 12.65
N VAL A 32 6.75 5.18 12.06
CA VAL A 32 5.71 6.07 12.59
C VAL A 32 4.31 5.42 12.63
N TYR A 33 4.03 4.42 11.79
CA TYR A 33 2.75 3.73 11.74
C TYR A 33 2.77 2.41 12.53
N SER A 34 3.92 1.72 12.55
CA SER A 34 4.16 0.48 13.29
C SER A 34 5.33 0.67 14.26
N GLN A 35 5.01 1.23 15.43
CA GLN A 35 6.00 1.61 16.46
C GLN A 35 6.79 0.42 17.04
N GLN A 36 6.30 -0.82 16.86
CA GLN A 36 6.97 -2.04 17.30
C GLN A 36 7.72 -2.76 16.17
N GLY A 37 7.67 -2.24 14.94
CA GLY A 37 8.06 -2.96 13.74
C GLY A 37 7.11 -4.11 13.43
N GLN A 38 7.42 -4.86 12.38
CA GLN A 38 6.57 -5.95 11.90
C GLN A 38 7.40 -7.20 11.63
N ASN A 39 6.84 -8.36 11.94
CA ASN A 39 7.37 -9.65 11.48
C ASN A 39 6.33 -10.28 10.57
N TRP A 40 6.64 -10.43 9.29
CA TRP A 40 5.72 -10.96 8.28
C TRP A 40 5.80 -12.49 8.15
N SER A 41 6.65 -13.15 8.95
CA SER A 41 6.84 -14.61 9.02
C SER A 41 7.36 -15.30 7.74
N GLN A 42 7.54 -14.56 6.66
CA GLN A 42 8.00 -15.08 5.38
C GLN A 42 9.49 -15.45 5.50
N PRO A 43 9.94 -16.62 5.00
CA PRO A 43 11.36 -16.89 4.89
C PRO A 43 11.93 -16.06 3.73
N PRO A 44 13.02 -15.30 3.93
CA PRO A 44 13.64 -14.57 2.83
C PRO A 44 14.34 -15.53 1.87
N TRP A 45 14.40 -15.16 0.59
CA TRP A 45 15.31 -15.83 -0.34
C TRP A 45 16.77 -15.69 0.11
N SER A 46 17.57 -16.71 -0.15
CA SER A 46 19.03 -16.62 -0.06
C SER A 46 19.56 -15.84 -1.26
N PRO A 47 20.22 -14.67 -1.08
CA PRO A 47 20.78 -13.92 -2.20
C PRO A 47 21.78 -14.75 -3.02
N ARG A 48 22.53 -15.66 -2.35
CA ARG A 48 23.46 -16.58 -3.01
C ARG A 48 22.73 -17.61 -3.87
N SER A 49 21.70 -18.25 -3.33
CA SER A 49 20.94 -19.27 -4.06
C SER A 49 20.21 -18.66 -5.27
N LEU A 50 19.73 -17.42 -5.17
CA LEU A 50 19.16 -16.70 -6.31
C LEU A 50 20.20 -16.52 -7.43
N ALA A 51 21.41 -16.08 -7.09
CA ALA A 51 22.48 -15.91 -8.08
C ALA A 51 22.89 -17.24 -8.72
N GLU A 52 23.08 -18.30 -7.90
CA GLU A 52 23.46 -19.65 -8.38
C GLU A 52 22.41 -20.27 -9.31
N THR A 53 21.14 -19.97 -9.09
CA THR A 53 20.03 -20.44 -9.94
C THR A 53 19.73 -19.52 -11.14
N GLY A 54 20.55 -18.47 -11.33
CA GLY A 54 20.36 -17.49 -12.39
C GLY A 54 19.02 -16.76 -12.28
N TYR A 55 18.54 -16.52 -11.07
CA TYR A 55 17.27 -15.85 -10.76
C TYR A 55 16.02 -16.52 -11.37
N THR A 56 16.13 -17.80 -11.71
CA THR A 56 15.03 -18.59 -12.29
C THR A 56 13.74 -18.53 -11.45
N PRO A 57 13.78 -18.63 -10.10
CA PRO A 57 12.56 -18.52 -9.29
C PRO A 57 11.81 -17.19 -9.46
N LEU A 58 12.53 -16.06 -9.39
CA LEU A 58 11.95 -14.74 -9.61
C LEU A 58 11.37 -14.60 -11.02
N ARG A 59 12.12 -15.04 -12.04
CA ARG A 59 11.67 -15.02 -13.44
C ARG A 59 10.36 -15.77 -13.62
N ASP A 60 10.28 -17.00 -13.11
CA ASP A 60 9.13 -17.87 -13.32
C ASP A 60 7.89 -17.34 -12.58
N MET A 61 8.09 -16.78 -11.38
CA MET A 61 7.04 -16.10 -10.62
C MET A 61 6.48 -14.88 -11.36
N VAL A 62 7.35 -13.97 -11.83
CA VAL A 62 6.92 -12.75 -12.55
C VAL A 62 6.24 -13.12 -13.87
N ARG A 63 6.79 -14.08 -14.61
CA ARG A 63 6.18 -14.58 -15.85
C ARG A 63 4.78 -15.16 -15.60
N ALA A 64 4.60 -15.93 -14.54
CA ALA A 64 3.29 -16.50 -14.19
C ALA A 64 2.30 -15.39 -13.81
N ALA A 65 2.71 -14.41 -13.02
CA ALA A 65 1.87 -13.28 -12.62
C ALA A 65 1.43 -12.43 -13.83
N LEU A 66 2.29 -12.30 -14.84
CA LEU A 66 2.03 -11.50 -16.04
C LEU A 66 1.36 -12.28 -17.19
N ALA A 67 1.11 -13.58 -17.03
CA ALA A 67 0.58 -14.40 -18.12
C ALA A 67 -0.74 -13.89 -18.72
N ASN A 68 -1.58 -13.23 -17.91
CA ASN A 68 -2.86 -12.65 -18.33
C ASN A 68 -3.10 -11.26 -17.74
N ALA A 69 -2.04 -10.50 -17.45
CA ALA A 69 -2.14 -9.19 -16.81
C ALA A 69 -1.39 -8.12 -17.60
N GLY A 70 -2.02 -6.95 -17.77
CA GLY A 70 -1.39 -5.77 -18.40
C GLY A 70 -0.50 -4.96 -17.45
N ALA A 71 -0.51 -5.29 -16.16
CA ALA A 71 0.34 -4.66 -15.16
C ALA A 71 0.61 -5.61 -13.99
N VAL A 72 1.75 -5.41 -13.32
CA VAL A 72 2.08 -6.06 -12.05
C VAL A 72 2.44 -4.99 -11.02
N ARG A 73 1.75 -5.02 -9.88
CA ARG A 73 2.20 -4.34 -8.65
C ARG A 73 3.14 -5.28 -7.91
N ILE A 74 4.36 -4.84 -7.63
CA ILE A 74 5.33 -5.53 -6.79
C ILE A 74 5.18 -4.96 -5.39
N ASP A 75 4.67 -5.78 -4.48
CA ASP A 75 4.54 -5.43 -3.07
C ASP A 75 5.93 -5.33 -2.44
N HIS A 76 6.16 -4.31 -1.62
CA HIS A 76 7.45 -4.01 -1.02
C HIS A 76 8.61 -4.09 -2.02
N ILE A 77 8.60 -3.27 -3.07
CA ILE A 77 9.61 -3.34 -4.14
C ILE A 77 11.05 -3.15 -3.62
N LEU A 78 11.18 -2.52 -2.46
CA LEU A 78 12.44 -2.40 -1.72
C LEU A 78 13.09 -3.75 -1.46
N GLY A 79 12.31 -4.84 -1.37
CA GLY A 79 12.80 -6.20 -1.22
C GLY A 79 13.72 -6.68 -2.35
N MET A 80 13.68 -6.03 -3.52
CA MET A 80 14.63 -6.28 -4.60
C MET A 80 16.01 -5.67 -4.34
N PHE A 81 16.10 -4.75 -3.39
CA PHE A 81 17.32 -4.03 -2.99
C PHE A 81 17.84 -4.51 -1.65
N ARG A 82 16.96 -4.60 -0.66
CA ARG A 82 17.25 -5.08 0.68
C ARG A 82 15.97 -5.56 1.37
N LEU A 83 16.10 -6.52 2.27
CA LEU A 83 15.00 -6.90 3.17
C LEU A 83 15.47 -6.82 4.62
N TRP A 84 14.56 -6.42 5.50
CA TRP A 84 14.77 -6.49 6.94
C TRP A 84 14.60 -7.93 7.40
N TRP A 85 15.70 -8.56 7.78
CA TRP A 85 15.73 -9.94 8.26
C TRP A 85 15.73 -9.95 9.78
N ILE A 86 14.84 -10.75 10.35
CA ILE A 86 14.68 -10.94 11.78
C ILE A 86 15.10 -12.38 12.10
N PRO A 87 16.07 -12.61 13.01
CA PRO A 87 16.39 -13.95 13.48
C PRO A 87 15.18 -14.60 14.13
N GLU A 88 14.99 -15.91 13.91
CA GLU A 88 13.89 -16.65 14.51
C GLU A 88 13.91 -16.54 16.05
N GLY A 89 12.75 -16.22 16.63
CA GLY A 89 12.59 -16.00 18.08
C GLY A 89 12.93 -14.60 18.57
N CYS A 90 13.45 -13.71 17.71
CA CYS A 90 13.72 -12.31 18.05
C CYS A 90 12.55 -11.37 17.71
N ALA A 91 12.52 -10.21 18.35
CA ALA A 91 11.58 -9.14 18.05
C ALA A 91 11.93 -8.44 16.72
N ALA A 92 10.95 -7.77 16.11
CA ALA A 92 11.17 -7.03 14.85
C ALA A 92 12.21 -5.90 14.98
N THR A 93 12.40 -5.38 16.20
CA THR A 93 13.44 -4.39 16.56
C THR A 93 14.87 -4.92 16.48
N GLU A 94 15.05 -6.24 16.45
CA GLU A 94 16.36 -6.90 16.48
C GLU A 94 16.83 -7.37 15.09
N GLY A 95 16.11 -7.00 14.04
CA GLY A 95 16.49 -7.35 12.68
C GLY A 95 17.65 -6.53 12.10
N THR A 96 18.00 -6.82 10.85
CA THR A 96 18.97 -6.05 10.08
C THR A 96 18.67 -6.12 8.59
N TYR A 97 19.19 -5.15 7.82
CA TYR A 97 19.05 -5.17 6.37
C TYR A 97 20.05 -6.13 5.73
N VAL A 98 19.53 -7.06 4.91
CA VAL A 98 20.31 -7.89 4.01
C VAL A 98 20.07 -7.43 2.58
N TYR A 99 21.16 -7.12 1.88
CA TYR A 99 21.11 -6.58 0.52
C TYR A 99 21.02 -7.67 -0.53
N TYR A 100 20.29 -7.36 -1.61
CA TYR A 100 20.15 -8.17 -2.81
C TYR A 100 20.85 -7.48 -3.98
N ASP A 101 21.18 -8.26 -5.01
CA ASP A 101 21.62 -7.72 -6.29
C ASP A 101 20.42 -7.13 -7.05
N HIS A 102 20.11 -5.88 -6.72
CA HIS A 102 18.98 -5.15 -7.31
C HIS A 102 19.09 -4.99 -8.83
N GLU A 103 20.29 -4.98 -9.41
CA GLU A 103 20.46 -4.90 -10.86
C GLU A 103 19.96 -6.17 -11.52
N ALA A 104 20.32 -7.33 -10.98
CA ALA A 104 19.81 -8.60 -11.46
C ALA A 104 18.31 -8.78 -11.17
N MET A 105 17.87 -8.51 -9.94
CA MET A 105 16.47 -8.68 -9.52
C MET A 105 15.53 -7.81 -10.36
N MET A 106 15.82 -6.51 -10.46
CA MET A 106 15.01 -5.59 -11.29
C MET A 106 15.18 -5.87 -12.78
N GLY A 107 16.37 -6.26 -13.23
CA GLY A 107 16.59 -6.65 -14.62
C GLY A 107 15.70 -7.82 -15.06
N VAL A 108 15.53 -8.83 -14.20
CA VAL A 108 14.63 -9.97 -14.45
C VAL A 108 13.18 -9.52 -14.51
N ILE A 109 12.72 -8.74 -13.52
CA ILE A 109 11.34 -8.22 -13.48
C ILE A 109 11.02 -7.43 -14.76
N LEU A 110 11.89 -6.49 -15.12
CA LEU A 110 11.70 -5.60 -16.26
C LEU A 110 11.76 -6.36 -17.59
N LEU A 111 12.61 -7.37 -17.70
CA LEU A 111 12.67 -8.22 -18.90
C LEU A 111 11.37 -9.00 -19.11
N GLU A 112 10.83 -9.61 -18.05
CA GLU A 112 9.58 -10.36 -18.15
C GLU A 112 8.38 -9.42 -18.37
N ALA A 113 8.38 -8.24 -17.74
CA ALA A 113 7.39 -7.18 -18.00
C ALA A 113 7.41 -6.71 -19.46
N GLN A 114 8.60 -6.45 -20.01
CA GLN A 114 8.77 -6.05 -21.40
C GLN A 114 8.29 -7.13 -22.38
N ARG A 115 8.56 -8.41 -22.08
CA ARG A 115 8.07 -9.55 -22.89
C ARG A 115 6.54 -9.66 -22.89
N ALA A 116 5.91 -9.33 -21.77
CA ALA A 116 4.45 -9.32 -21.62
C ALA A 116 3.80 -8.01 -22.13
N GLY A 117 4.59 -6.97 -22.43
CA GLY A 117 4.07 -5.63 -22.72
C GLY A 117 3.34 -5.01 -21.52
N ALA A 118 3.80 -5.33 -20.30
CA ALA A 118 3.11 -4.99 -19.06
C ALA A 118 3.76 -3.82 -18.31
N VAL A 119 2.96 -3.08 -17.56
CA VAL A 119 3.41 -2.01 -16.65
C VAL A 119 3.90 -2.60 -15.33
N VAL A 120 5.00 -2.08 -14.79
CA VAL A 120 5.46 -2.42 -13.43
C VAL A 120 5.19 -1.24 -12.50
N ILE A 121 4.50 -1.53 -11.40
CA ILE A 121 4.24 -0.60 -10.30
C ILE A 121 4.97 -1.14 -9.08
N GLY A 122 5.87 -0.38 -8.49
CA GLY A 122 6.52 -0.69 -7.22
C GLY A 122 5.78 -0.03 -6.08
N GLU A 123 5.37 -0.80 -5.08
CA GLU A 123 5.05 -0.22 -3.78
C GLU A 123 6.36 0.22 -3.12
N ASP A 124 6.57 1.53 -3.07
CA ASP A 124 7.79 2.19 -2.58
C ASP A 124 7.50 3.15 -1.41
N LEU A 125 6.72 2.65 -0.45
CA LEU A 125 6.38 3.33 0.80
C LEU A 125 7.35 2.91 1.92
N GLY A 126 7.26 3.58 3.07
CA GLY A 126 8.10 3.32 4.23
C GLY A 126 9.53 3.87 4.08
N VAL A 127 10.52 3.12 4.58
CA VAL A 127 11.93 3.56 4.70
C VAL A 127 12.71 3.27 3.42
N VAL A 128 12.55 4.14 2.44
CA VAL A 128 13.18 4.05 1.11
C VAL A 128 14.52 4.78 1.09
N GLU A 129 15.59 4.17 0.60
CA GLU A 129 16.83 4.92 0.36
C GLU A 129 16.69 5.96 -0.76
N PRO A 130 17.33 7.14 -0.63
CA PRO A 130 17.14 8.24 -1.58
C PRO A 130 17.35 7.87 -3.05
N TRP A 131 18.30 6.98 -3.35
CA TRP A 131 18.67 6.59 -4.71
C TRP A 131 17.73 5.55 -5.34
N VAL A 132 16.96 4.81 -4.54
CA VAL A 132 16.12 3.70 -5.03
C VAL A 132 14.99 4.21 -5.92
N ARG A 133 14.36 5.32 -5.53
CA ARG A 133 13.30 5.95 -6.33
C ARG A 133 13.82 6.45 -7.67
N ASP A 134 15.02 7.02 -7.71
CA ASP A 134 15.67 7.44 -8.95
C ASP A 134 15.98 6.22 -9.85
N TYR A 135 16.54 5.15 -9.26
CA TYR A 135 16.84 3.91 -9.98
C TYR A 135 15.61 3.30 -10.65
N LEU A 136 14.48 3.24 -9.92
CA LEU A 136 13.20 2.73 -10.40
C LEU A 136 12.60 3.63 -11.49
N ARG A 137 12.58 4.94 -11.25
CA ARG A 137 12.08 5.96 -12.19
C ARG A 137 12.80 5.87 -13.53
N ASP A 138 14.13 5.81 -13.51
CA ASP A 138 14.97 5.81 -14.70
C ASP A 138 14.79 4.54 -15.56
N ARG A 139 14.20 3.49 -14.98
CA ARG A 139 13.84 2.23 -15.65
C ARG A 139 12.35 2.11 -16.00
N GLY A 140 11.58 3.17 -15.77
CA GLY A 140 10.16 3.21 -16.11
C GLY A 140 9.24 2.45 -15.16
N VAL A 141 9.73 2.09 -13.95
CA VAL A 141 8.87 1.56 -12.90
C VAL A 141 8.06 2.71 -12.30
N LEU A 142 6.75 2.54 -12.20
CA LEU A 142 5.88 3.50 -11.51
C LEU A 142 6.01 3.31 -10.00
N GLY A 143 6.13 4.40 -9.23
CA GLY A 143 5.99 4.35 -7.77
C GLY A 143 4.54 4.29 -7.31
N THR A 144 4.33 4.37 -6.00
CA THR A 144 3.00 4.45 -5.38
C THR A 144 2.91 5.71 -4.50
N SER A 145 1.89 6.53 -4.72
CA SER A 145 1.63 7.74 -3.94
C SER A 145 0.26 7.65 -3.28
N VAL A 146 0.23 7.68 -1.94
CA VAL A 146 -1.00 7.58 -1.14
C VAL A 146 -1.22 8.91 -0.44
N VAL A 147 -2.39 9.54 -0.63
CA VAL A 147 -2.65 10.93 -0.20
C VAL A 147 -2.31 11.20 1.27
N TRP A 148 -2.55 10.22 2.16
CA TRP A 148 -2.28 10.31 3.61
C TRP A 148 -0.78 10.34 3.95
N PHE A 149 0.07 9.82 3.06
CA PHE A 149 1.52 9.72 3.28
C PHE A 149 2.30 10.82 2.54
N GLU A 150 1.68 11.42 1.53
CA GLU A 150 2.27 12.49 0.73
C GLU A 150 2.16 13.80 1.49
N LYS A 151 3.14 14.08 2.35
CA LYS A 151 3.24 15.29 3.18
C LYS A 151 4.53 16.06 2.94
N ASP A 152 4.50 17.37 3.12
CA ASP A 152 5.69 18.21 3.17
C ASP A 152 6.37 18.15 4.55
N GLY A 153 7.52 18.82 4.69
CA GLY A 153 8.28 18.84 5.94
C GLY A 153 7.55 19.49 7.13
N GLY A 154 6.46 20.23 6.90
CA GLY A 154 5.59 20.79 7.92
C GLY A 154 4.40 19.89 8.28
N GLY A 155 4.29 18.72 7.66
CA GLY A 155 3.18 17.78 7.88
C GLY A 155 1.93 18.07 7.04
N TRP A 156 1.94 19.14 6.25
CA TRP A 156 0.81 19.44 5.36
C TRP A 156 0.77 18.44 4.20
N PRO A 157 -0.43 18.10 3.68
CA PRO A 157 -0.53 17.33 2.44
C PRO A 157 0.32 17.97 1.34
N LEU A 158 0.95 17.19 0.47
CA LEU A 158 1.68 17.71 -0.68
C LEU A 158 0.72 18.37 -1.66
N ARG A 159 1.16 19.45 -2.31
CA ARG A 159 0.43 20.11 -3.39
C ARG A 159 0.43 19.23 -4.64
N PRO A 160 -0.61 19.24 -5.49
CA PRO A 160 -0.67 18.37 -6.66
C PRO A 160 0.57 18.49 -7.56
N GLU A 161 1.11 19.68 -7.75
CA GLU A 161 2.33 19.92 -8.54
C GLU A 161 3.61 19.26 -7.96
N HIS A 162 3.59 18.85 -6.69
CA HIS A 162 4.70 18.17 -6.02
C HIS A 162 4.54 16.64 -5.99
N TYR A 163 3.41 16.09 -6.45
CA TYR A 163 3.25 14.66 -6.62
C TYR A 163 4.12 14.13 -7.77
N ARG A 164 4.48 12.85 -7.69
CA ARG A 164 5.31 12.20 -8.69
C ARG A 164 4.52 11.90 -9.95
N ASP A 165 5.10 12.19 -11.12
CA ASP A 165 4.48 11.91 -12.41
C ASP A 165 4.47 10.40 -12.72
N ARG A 166 5.58 9.70 -12.46
CA ARG A 166 5.74 8.25 -12.67
C ARG A 166 5.29 7.48 -11.44
N ALA A 167 4.02 7.60 -11.11
CA ALA A 167 3.40 6.89 -10.00
C ALA A 167 1.96 6.47 -10.30
N LEU A 168 1.48 5.52 -9.51
CA LEU A 168 0.07 5.29 -9.26
C LEU A 168 -0.32 6.08 -8.01
N ALA A 169 -1.26 7.01 -8.16
CA ALA A 169 -1.80 7.79 -7.06
C ALA A 169 -3.11 7.17 -6.54
N ALA A 170 -3.23 7.08 -5.22
CA ALA A 170 -4.35 6.47 -4.53
C ALA A 170 -4.81 7.35 -3.36
N VAL A 171 -6.11 7.35 -3.09
CA VAL A 171 -6.64 7.86 -1.82
C VAL A 171 -6.48 6.78 -0.74
N ASN A 172 -6.82 5.54 -1.04
CA ASN A 172 -6.80 4.44 -0.09
C ASN A 172 -6.00 3.24 -0.63
N ILE A 173 -5.42 2.46 0.30
CA ILE A 173 -4.83 1.14 0.06
C ILE A 173 -5.43 0.15 1.07
N HIS A 174 -5.32 -1.15 0.81
CA HIS A 174 -5.95 -2.19 1.63
C HIS A 174 -5.43 -2.28 3.08
N ASP A 175 -4.24 -1.73 3.35
CA ASP A 175 -3.63 -1.64 4.68
C ASP A 175 -4.11 -0.43 5.50
N LEU A 176 -4.88 0.46 4.88
CA LEU A 176 -5.55 1.57 5.57
C LEU A 176 -7.04 1.25 5.72
N PRO A 177 -7.72 1.78 6.76
CA PRO A 177 -9.19 1.78 6.76
C PRO A 177 -9.69 2.44 5.47
N PRO A 178 -10.87 2.05 4.96
CA PRO A 178 -11.58 2.86 3.98
C PRO A 178 -11.60 4.33 4.39
N THR A 179 -11.59 5.24 3.44
CA THR A 179 -11.44 6.68 3.69
C THR A 179 -12.48 7.22 4.68
N LEU A 180 -13.72 6.74 4.59
CA LEU A 180 -14.77 7.11 5.54
C LEU A 180 -14.47 6.60 6.96
N GLY A 181 -13.93 5.39 7.07
CA GLY A 181 -13.43 4.86 8.35
C GLY A 181 -12.24 5.64 8.90
N TYR A 182 -11.34 6.12 8.02
CA TYR A 182 -10.21 6.97 8.39
C TYR A 182 -10.68 8.30 9.00
N ILE A 183 -11.60 8.99 8.32
CA ILE A 183 -12.21 10.25 8.78
C ILE A 183 -12.89 10.08 10.15
N ARG A 184 -13.52 8.94 10.38
CA ARG A 184 -14.19 8.61 11.66
C ARG A 184 -13.23 8.12 12.76
N GLY A 185 -11.94 7.96 12.47
CA GLY A 185 -10.94 7.49 13.43
C GLY A 185 -11.13 6.03 13.87
N ILE A 186 -11.70 5.19 12.99
CA ILE A 186 -11.95 3.77 13.29
C ILE A 186 -10.65 3.02 13.54
N GLN A 187 -9.62 3.27 12.72
CA GLN A 187 -8.28 2.72 12.87
C GLN A 187 -7.67 3.06 14.23
N THR A 188 -7.85 4.29 14.71
CA THR A 188 -7.25 4.74 15.97
C THR A 188 -7.92 4.05 17.16
N THR A 189 -9.25 3.93 17.11
CA THR A 189 -10.01 3.16 18.10
C THR A 189 -9.60 1.69 18.10
N LEU A 190 -9.58 1.03 16.93
CA LEU A 190 -9.19 -0.38 16.80
C LEU A 190 -7.75 -0.62 17.27
N ARG A 191 -6.81 0.22 16.88
CA ARG A 191 -5.40 0.10 17.32
C ARG A 191 -5.27 0.24 18.84
N SER A 192 -6.06 1.13 19.46
CA SER A 192 -6.09 1.25 20.92
C SER A 192 -6.65 -0.01 21.58
N GLU A 193 -7.77 -0.55 21.08
CA GLU A 193 -8.41 -1.76 21.62
C GLU A 193 -7.50 -3.00 21.50
N LEU A 194 -6.69 -3.04 20.44
CA LEU A 194 -5.74 -4.12 20.17
C LEU A 194 -4.37 -3.92 20.83
N GLY A 195 -4.16 -2.82 21.58
CA GLY A 195 -2.89 -2.54 22.27
C GLY A 195 -1.72 -2.21 21.32
N LEU A 196 -2.03 -1.65 20.14
CA LEU A 196 -1.05 -1.34 19.08
C LEU A 196 -0.58 0.12 19.09
N LEU A 197 -1.07 0.94 20.03
CA LEU A 197 -0.61 2.32 20.23
C LEU A 197 0.43 2.36 21.35
N THR A 198 1.56 3.02 21.13
CA THR A 198 2.49 3.36 22.23
C THR A 198 2.12 4.68 22.92
N ASP A 199 1.47 5.58 22.19
CA ASP A 199 1.02 6.88 22.69
C ASP A 199 -0.41 6.81 23.23
N ASP A 200 -0.79 7.79 24.05
CA ASP A 200 -2.15 7.94 24.56
C ASP A 200 -3.14 8.19 23.40
N ILE A 201 -4.29 7.51 23.44
CA ILE A 201 -5.30 7.58 22.37
C ILE A 201 -5.78 9.02 22.10
N GLU A 202 -5.85 9.89 23.11
CA GLU A 202 -6.29 11.26 22.91
C GLU A 202 -5.24 12.13 22.22
N ILE A 203 -3.95 11.81 22.40
CA ILE A 203 -2.86 12.43 21.64
C ILE A 203 -2.96 12.02 20.17
N VAL A 204 -3.17 10.73 19.90
CA VAL A 204 -3.32 10.22 18.53
C VAL A 204 -4.55 10.84 17.86
N ARG A 205 -5.70 10.87 18.54
CA ARG A 205 -6.93 11.51 18.04
C ARG A 205 -6.75 13.00 17.77
N ALA A 206 -5.95 13.71 18.58
CA ALA A 206 -5.64 15.11 18.31
C ALA A 206 -4.79 15.28 17.05
N SER A 207 -3.82 14.39 16.83
CA SER A 207 -3.04 14.36 15.58
C SER A 207 -3.90 14.03 14.36
N ASP A 208 -4.80 13.05 14.47
CA ASP A 208 -5.71 12.67 13.39
C ASP A 208 -6.64 13.83 13.00
N ARG A 209 -7.18 14.56 14.00
CA ARG A 209 -7.99 15.76 13.75
C ARG A 209 -7.22 16.84 13.02
N LEU A 210 -5.97 17.12 13.45
CA LEU A 210 -5.13 18.11 12.79
C LEU A 210 -4.82 17.71 11.33
N GLU A 211 -4.53 16.44 11.07
CA GLU A 211 -4.33 15.94 9.72
C GLU A 211 -5.57 16.11 8.84
N LEU A 212 -6.77 15.78 9.37
CA LEU A 212 -8.03 15.97 8.66
C LEU A 212 -8.34 17.44 8.39
N GLU A 213 -8.09 18.34 9.35
CA GLU A 213 -8.23 19.80 9.16
C GLU A 213 -7.32 20.29 8.02
N GLN A 214 -6.04 19.89 8.02
CA GLN A 214 -5.09 20.26 6.97
C GLN A 214 -5.48 19.70 5.59
N ILE A 215 -6.03 18.48 5.55
CA ILE A 215 -6.57 17.90 4.32
C ILE A 215 -7.76 18.70 3.82
N VAL A 216 -8.75 18.99 4.67
CA VAL A 216 -9.93 19.77 4.29
C VAL A 216 -9.54 21.15 3.77
N GLU A 217 -8.62 21.85 4.45
CA GLU A 217 -8.09 23.12 3.98
C GLU A 217 -7.41 22.99 2.60
N ARG A 218 -6.63 21.93 2.39
CA ARG A 218 -6.01 21.67 1.09
C ARG A 218 -7.03 21.36 -0.01
N LEU A 219 -8.11 20.65 0.32
CA LEU A 219 -9.19 20.38 -0.62
C LEU A 219 -9.91 21.69 -1.00
N HIS A 220 -10.12 22.62 -0.06
CA HIS A 220 -10.63 23.95 -0.36
C HIS A 220 -9.68 24.77 -1.24
N GLU A 221 -8.37 24.77 -0.94
CA GLU A 221 -7.35 25.49 -1.71
C GLU A 221 -7.40 25.14 -3.21
N TYR A 222 -7.67 23.86 -3.53
CA TYR A 222 -7.72 23.37 -4.91
C TYR A 222 -9.13 23.22 -5.49
N GLY A 223 -10.15 23.74 -4.79
CA GLY A 223 -11.55 23.72 -5.22
C GLY A 223 -12.10 22.31 -5.42
N CYS A 224 -11.72 21.37 -4.54
CA CYS A 224 -12.16 19.97 -4.58
C CYS A 224 -13.43 19.73 -3.75
N ILE A 225 -13.74 20.65 -2.83
CA ILE A 225 -14.93 20.66 -1.99
C ILE A 225 -15.48 22.08 -1.88
N ASP A 226 -16.79 22.20 -1.76
CA ASP A 226 -17.52 23.45 -1.62
C ASP A 226 -18.03 23.64 -0.17
N GLY A 227 -18.32 24.88 0.22
CA GLY A 227 -18.85 25.21 1.56
C GLY A 227 -17.78 25.37 2.64
N SER A 228 -18.17 25.73 3.86
CA SER A 228 -17.25 25.84 5.01
C SER A 228 -17.25 24.61 5.92
N GLU A 229 -18.26 23.75 5.78
CA GLU A 229 -18.49 22.56 6.60
C GLU A 229 -18.87 21.39 5.68
N PRO A 230 -17.90 20.78 4.98
CA PRO A 230 -18.17 19.68 4.06
C PRO A 230 -18.64 18.42 4.80
N SER A 231 -19.60 17.70 4.22
CA SER A 231 -19.98 16.37 4.70
C SER A 231 -18.86 15.34 4.49
N GLU A 232 -18.88 14.24 5.24
CA GLU A 232 -17.88 13.16 5.08
C GLU A 232 -17.85 12.62 3.64
N ARG A 233 -19.01 12.57 2.96
CA ARG A 233 -19.10 12.19 1.55
C ARG A 233 -18.38 13.19 0.65
N GLU A 234 -18.59 14.48 0.87
CA GLU A 234 -17.92 15.53 0.10
C GLU A 234 -16.41 15.51 0.32
N ILE A 235 -15.93 15.20 1.53
CA ILE A 235 -14.49 15.03 1.81
C ILE A 235 -13.93 13.85 1.00
N VAL A 236 -14.59 12.68 1.00
CA VAL A 236 -14.18 11.51 0.21
C VAL A 236 -14.13 11.85 -1.28
N GLU A 237 -15.20 12.41 -1.85
CA GLU A 237 -15.24 12.82 -3.25
C GLU A 237 -14.18 13.89 -3.56
N GLY A 238 -13.95 14.81 -2.63
CA GLY A 238 -12.93 15.84 -2.70
C GLY A 238 -11.51 15.26 -2.80
N LEU A 239 -11.19 14.24 -2.01
CA LEU A 239 -9.90 13.53 -2.10
C LEU A 239 -9.70 12.90 -3.47
N TYR A 240 -10.75 12.33 -4.07
CA TYR A 240 -10.66 11.77 -5.43
C TYR A 240 -10.56 12.86 -6.51
N ARG A 241 -11.25 13.99 -6.37
CA ARG A 241 -11.04 15.17 -7.23
C ARG A 241 -9.61 15.70 -7.10
N TYR A 242 -9.05 15.67 -5.90
CA TYR A 242 -7.69 16.12 -5.62
C TYR A 242 -6.66 15.21 -6.28
N VAL A 243 -6.78 13.89 -6.08
CA VAL A 243 -5.90 12.91 -6.72
C VAL A 243 -6.04 12.93 -8.25
N ALA A 244 -7.22 13.22 -8.78
CA ALA A 244 -7.40 13.41 -10.24
C ALA A 244 -6.65 14.62 -10.81
N LYS A 245 -6.23 15.59 -9.98
CA LYS A 245 -5.46 16.77 -10.40
C LYS A 245 -3.94 16.55 -10.31
N VAL A 246 -3.47 15.46 -9.72
CA VAL A 246 -2.03 15.18 -9.59
C VAL A 246 -1.44 14.71 -10.93
N PRO A 247 -0.13 14.93 -11.21
CA PRO A 247 0.49 14.57 -12.48
C PRO A 247 0.76 13.07 -12.66
N SER A 248 0.36 12.23 -11.70
CA SER A 248 0.64 10.79 -11.70
C SER A 248 0.01 10.08 -12.91
N LYS A 249 0.75 9.13 -13.50
CA LYS A 249 0.32 8.39 -14.71
C LYS A 249 -0.91 7.55 -14.50
N LEU A 250 -1.12 7.03 -13.29
CA LEU A 250 -2.28 6.23 -12.94
C LEU A 250 -2.95 6.83 -11.71
N VAL A 251 -4.28 6.80 -11.69
CA VAL A 251 -5.09 7.06 -10.51
C VAL A 251 -5.95 5.82 -10.27
N VAL A 252 -6.03 5.37 -9.02
CA VAL A 252 -6.86 4.23 -8.63
C VAL A 252 -7.95 4.66 -7.65
N ALA A 253 -9.14 4.10 -7.83
CA ALA A 253 -10.23 4.17 -6.86
C ALA A 253 -10.37 2.87 -6.09
N SER A 254 -10.42 2.97 -4.77
CA SER A 254 -10.74 1.83 -3.91
C SER A 254 -12.24 1.57 -3.91
N LEU A 255 -12.63 0.32 -4.16
CA LEU A 255 -14.05 -0.07 -4.21
C LEU A 255 -14.76 0.20 -2.86
N VAL A 256 -14.05 0.05 -1.74
CA VAL A 256 -14.57 0.35 -0.39
C VAL A 256 -14.99 1.81 -0.25
N ASP A 257 -14.25 2.75 -0.83
CA ASP A 257 -14.63 4.17 -0.82
C ASP A 257 -15.81 4.45 -1.75
N ALA A 258 -15.88 3.71 -2.87
CA ALA A 258 -16.96 3.82 -3.83
C ALA A 258 -18.31 3.33 -3.29
N VAL A 259 -18.33 2.47 -2.26
CA VAL A 259 -19.57 2.03 -1.61
C VAL A 259 -19.78 2.64 -0.22
N GLY A 260 -18.74 3.27 0.33
CA GLY A 260 -18.80 3.92 1.65
C GLY A 260 -18.59 2.95 2.81
N ASP A 261 -17.89 1.82 2.60
CA ASP A 261 -17.49 0.95 3.72
C ASP A 261 -16.62 1.76 4.68
N VAL A 262 -16.60 1.34 5.93
CA VAL A 262 -15.86 1.97 7.01
C VAL A 262 -14.89 1.00 7.70
N ARG A 263 -15.00 -0.30 7.40
CA ARG A 263 -14.27 -1.35 8.11
C ARG A 263 -12.95 -1.65 7.39
N PRO A 264 -11.80 -1.61 8.08
CA PRO A 264 -10.52 -2.02 7.51
C PRO A 264 -10.58 -3.45 6.96
N GLN A 265 -10.02 -3.70 5.77
CA GLN A 265 -9.84 -5.08 5.29
C GLN A 265 -8.68 -5.78 6.01
N ASN A 266 -7.63 -5.01 6.32
CA ASN A 266 -6.46 -5.47 7.05
C ASN A 266 -6.10 -4.47 8.14
N MET A 267 -5.62 -4.97 9.27
CA MET A 267 -5.02 -4.21 10.36
C MET A 267 -3.56 -4.66 10.50
N PRO A 268 -2.60 -3.92 9.90
CA PRO A 268 -1.20 -4.31 9.93
C PRO A 268 -0.68 -4.57 11.36
N GLY A 269 0.15 -5.61 11.51
CA GLY A 269 0.70 -6.01 12.81
C GLY A 269 -0.24 -6.86 13.68
N THR A 270 -1.34 -7.38 13.12
CA THR A 270 -2.29 -8.24 13.86
C THR A 270 -2.38 -9.67 13.30
N GLY A 271 -2.55 -10.63 14.20
CA GLY A 271 -2.83 -12.03 13.89
C GLY A 271 -4.31 -12.29 13.58
N ALA A 272 -4.60 -13.50 13.10
CA ALA A 272 -5.96 -13.93 12.74
C ALA A 272 -6.92 -14.06 13.95
N ASP A 273 -6.38 -14.11 15.17
CA ASP A 273 -7.07 -14.13 16.45
C ASP A 273 -7.38 -12.71 16.99
N GLN A 274 -6.69 -11.68 16.47
CA GLN A 274 -6.85 -10.29 16.91
C GLN A 274 -7.84 -9.51 16.03
N TYR A 275 -7.75 -9.66 14.70
CA TYR A 275 -8.65 -8.99 13.76
C TYR A 275 -9.04 -9.93 12.61
N PRO A 276 -10.25 -9.82 12.04
CA PRO A 276 -10.66 -10.60 10.87
C PRO A 276 -10.00 -10.12 9.57
N ASN A 277 -8.67 -9.98 9.55
CA ASN A 277 -7.89 -9.61 8.37
C ASN A 277 -8.30 -10.49 7.18
N TRP A 278 -8.52 -9.86 6.03
CA TRP A 278 -8.87 -10.51 4.76
C TRP A 278 -10.21 -11.26 4.76
N ARG A 279 -11.06 -11.01 5.77
CA ARG A 279 -12.36 -11.67 5.95
C ARG A 279 -13.51 -10.67 6.08
N VAL A 280 -13.28 -9.40 5.76
CA VAL A 280 -14.31 -8.36 5.80
C VAL A 280 -15.03 -8.32 4.44
N PRO A 281 -16.33 -8.66 4.38
CA PRO A 281 -17.12 -8.56 3.15
C PRO A 281 -17.36 -7.09 2.82
N LEU A 282 -17.58 -6.77 1.53
CA LEU A 282 -17.88 -5.39 1.10
C LEU A 282 -19.27 -4.97 1.60
N CYS A 283 -19.35 -3.91 2.39
CA CYS A 283 -20.62 -3.30 2.80
C CYS A 283 -20.65 -1.81 2.47
N ASP A 284 -21.85 -1.23 2.51
CA ASP A 284 -22.03 0.21 2.47
C ASP A 284 -21.81 0.88 3.85
N SER A 285 -22.12 2.17 3.93
CA SER A 285 -21.94 2.95 5.17
C SER A 285 -22.91 2.58 6.30
N ASP A 286 -23.99 1.86 5.99
CA ASP A 286 -24.97 1.37 6.98
C ASP A 286 -24.66 -0.06 7.44
N GLY A 287 -23.66 -0.71 6.81
CA GLY A 287 -23.21 -2.06 7.14
C GLY A 287 -23.93 -3.15 6.37
N GLU A 288 -24.70 -2.81 5.35
CA GLU A 288 -25.39 -3.77 4.47
C GLU A 288 -24.43 -4.25 3.37
N GLU A 289 -24.45 -5.55 3.08
CA GLU A 289 -23.59 -6.14 2.03
C GLU A 289 -23.92 -5.58 0.65
N VAL A 290 -22.88 -5.26 -0.13
CA VAL A 290 -23.03 -4.75 -1.50
C VAL A 290 -22.60 -5.81 -2.49
N PHE A 291 -23.54 -6.27 -3.32
CA PHE A 291 -23.26 -7.27 -4.35
C PHE A 291 -22.78 -6.60 -5.64
N ILE A 292 -22.12 -7.39 -6.49
CA ILE A 292 -21.64 -6.94 -7.80
C ILE A 292 -22.79 -6.38 -8.65
N ASP A 293 -23.98 -6.99 -8.57
CA ASP A 293 -25.17 -6.59 -9.31
C ASP A 293 -25.73 -5.23 -8.86
N ASP A 294 -25.42 -4.78 -7.65
CA ASP A 294 -25.86 -3.49 -7.11
C ASP A 294 -24.94 -2.33 -7.53
N LEU A 295 -23.67 -2.63 -7.85
CA LEU A 295 -22.64 -1.63 -8.16
C LEU A 295 -23.04 -0.67 -9.29
N PRO A 296 -23.64 -1.10 -10.42
CA PRO A 296 -24.02 -0.19 -11.49
C PRO A 296 -25.07 0.84 -11.09
N SER A 297 -25.86 0.59 -10.04
CA SER A 297 -26.87 1.51 -9.50
C SER A 297 -26.42 2.24 -8.24
N ASN A 298 -25.24 1.94 -7.70
CA ASN A 298 -24.75 2.57 -6.49
C ASN A 298 -24.40 4.04 -6.75
N GLU A 299 -25.05 4.96 -6.03
CA GLU A 299 -24.89 6.40 -6.23
C GLU A 299 -23.49 6.90 -5.89
N ARG A 300 -22.85 6.36 -4.85
CA ARG A 300 -21.49 6.73 -4.44
C ARG A 300 -20.48 6.29 -5.50
N LEU A 301 -20.64 5.08 -6.02
CA LEU A 301 -19.78 4.56 -7.08
C LEU A 301 -19.96 5.39 -8.35
N THR A 302 -21.20 5.63 -8.77
CA THR A 302 -21.49 6.43 -9.96
C THR A 302 -20.91 7.85 -9.85
N SER A 303 -21.04 8.47 -8.68
CA SER A 303 -20.41 9.77 -8.38
C SER A 303 -18.89 9.70 -8.56
N LEU A 304 -18.22 8.73 -7.92
CA LEU A 304 -16.77 8.58 -7.97
C LEU A 304 -16.25 8.36 -9.40
N PHE A 305 -16.92 7.51 -10.17
CA PHE A 305 -16.57 7.25 -11.57
C PHE A 305 -16.73 8.50 -12.44
N ALA A 306 -17.80 9.27 -12.25
CA ALA A 306 -18.00 10.53 -12.98
C ALA A 306 -16.88 11.54 -12.69
N LEU A 307 -16.41 11.61 -11.45
CA LEU A 307 -15.30 12.49 -11.06
C LEU A 307 -13.99 12.11 -11.75
N LEU A 308 -13.66 10.82 -11.76
CA LEU A 308 -12.41 10.33 -12.33
C LEU A 308 -12.41 10.35 -13.86
N THR A 309 -13.55 10.08 -14.50
CA THR A 309 -13.66 10.10 -15.97
C THR A 309 -13.79 11.51 -16.54
N GLY A 310 -14.45 12.43 -15.83
CA GLY A 310 -14.55 13.83 -16.23
C GLY A 310 -13.21 14.58 -16.25
N SER A 311 -12.21 14.07 -15.53
CA SER A 311 -10.86 14.65 -15.45
C SER A 311 -9.91 14.21 -16.58
N VAL A 312 -10.35 13.28 -17.45
CA VAL A 312 -9.51 12.67 -18.52
C VAL A 312 -9.68 13.38 -19.89
N ASN A 313 -10.44 14.47 -19.96
CA ASN A 313 -10.64 15.26 -21.19
C ASN A 313 -9.83 16.56 -21.21
#